data_AF-A0A1X0Q6J3-F1
#
_entry.id   AF-A0A1X0Q6J3-F1
#
_cell.length_a   1.000
_cell.length_b   1.000
_cell.length_c   1.000
_cell.angle_alpha   90.00
_cell.angle_beta   90.00
_cell.angle_gamma   90.00
#
_symmetry.space_group_name_H-M   'P 1'
#
loop_
_entity.id
_entity.type
_entity.pdbx_description
1 polymer ?
#
loop_
_entity_poly.entity_id
_entity_poly.type
_entity_poly.pdbx_seq_one_letter_code
_entity_poly.pdbx_strand_id
1 'polypeptide(L)'
;MSRHLNEIDKALIKEDLNNGLSCNHVVTKRGFARSTIQKYCNLFKSEIPTSRKYGSGRISKITFDMKIYIKSLYESNSFITSLEISKKIEEKFNIKISRPTVSRTLKNFGLLTKIAVKKPLLRPINIVKRFKISENFLGMKNETLKRIIFTDKTKFNLFNSDGAQYVRYYPGKGMI
;
A
#
# COMPACT_ATOMS: atom_id res chain seq x y z
N MET A 1 -21.66 24.72 20.20
CA MET A 1 -20.36 24.33 19.60
C MET A 1 -19.74 25.55 18.96
N SER A 2 -18.46 25.85 19.19
CA SER A 2 -17.81 26.99 18.51
C SER A 2 -17.57 26.64 17.04
N ARG A 3 -17.93 27.58 16.15
CA ARG A 3 -17.69 27.44 14.71
C ARG A 3 -16.18 27.52 14.45
N HIS A 4 -15.65 26.52 13.76
CA HIS A 4 -14.25 26.53 13.33
C HIS A 4 -14.05 27.59 12.23
N LEU A 5 -12.87 28.23 12.22
CA LEU A 5 -12.51 29.22 11.22
C LEU A 5 -12.15 28.53 9.90
N ASN A 6 -12.96 28.72 8.85
CA ASN A 6 -12.70 28.14 7.54
C ASN A 6 -11.63 28.94 6.78
N GLU A 7 -11.11 28.40 5.67
CA GLU A 7 -10.11 29.09 4.84
C GLU A 7 -10.63 30.43 4.30
N ILE A 8 -11.92 30.50 3.94
CA ILE A 8 -12.57 31.75 3.50
C ILE A 8 -12.57 32.78 4.64
N ASP A 9 -12.94 32.37 5.84
CA ASP A 9 -12.97 33.26 7.01
C ASP A 9 -11.56 33.79 7.33
N LYS A 10 -10.52 32.95 7.20
CA LYS A 10 -9.11 33.35 7.36
C LYS A 10 -8.69 34.37 6.30
N ALA A 11 -9.08 34.18 5.04
CA ALA A 11 -8.76 35.10 3.95
C ALA A 11 -9.42 36.48 4.18
N LEU A 12 -10.69 36.49 4.57
CA LEU A 12 -11.43 37.71 4.89
C LEU A 12 -10.84 38.48 6.09
N ILE A 13 -10.36 37.77 7.11
CA ILE A 13 -9.65 38.38 8.24
C ILE A 13 -8.31 38.98 7.78
N LYS A 14 -7.58 38.28 6.92
CA LYS A 14 -6.31 38.78 6.36
C LYS A 14 -6.53 40.05 5.53
N GLU A 15 -7.57 40.07 4.72
CA GLU A 15 -7.98 41.24 3.94
C GLU A 15 -8.33 42.43 4.85
N ASP A 16 -9.14 42.21 5.89
CA ASP A 16 -9.50 43.28 6.82
C ASP A 16 -8.26 43.88 7.52
N LEU A 17 -7.28 43.04 7.88
CA LEU A 17 -6.03 43.51 8.47
C LEU A 17 -5.17 44.29 7.49
N ASN A 18 -5.12 43.87 6.22
CA ASN A 18 -4.42 44.61 5.15
C ASN A 18 -5.06 45.98 4.89
N ASN A 19 -6.38 46.09 5.06
CA ASN A 19 -7.13 47.34 4.98
C ASN A 19 -6.94 48.25 6.21
N GLY A 20 -6.06 47.88 7.16
CA GLY A 20 -5.72 48.69 8.34
C GLY A 20 -6.72 48.59 9.50
N LEU A 21 -7.67 47.64 9.47
CA LEU A 21 -8.64 47.48 10.55
C LEU A 21 -7.98 46.89 11.81
N SER A 22 -8.33 47.41 12.98
CA SER A 22 -7.82 46.87 14.26
C SER A 22 -8.41 45.49 14.55
N CYS A 23 -7.67 44.61 15.23
CA CYS A 23 -8.16 43.25 15.55
C CYS A 23 -9.48 43.28 16.37
N ASN A 24 -9.75 44.33 17.16
CA ASN A 24 -11.03 44.51 17.86
C ASN A 24 -12.19 44.81 16.89
N HIS A 25 -11.95 45.62 15.86
CA HIS A 25 -12.96 45.90 14.84
C HIS A 25 -13.26 44.66 14.00
N VAL A 26 -12.24 43.86 13.69
CA VAL A 26 -12.41 42.57 12.98
C VAL A 26 -13.25 41.59 13.79
N VAL A 27 -13.10 41.56 15.12
CA VAL A 27 -13.94 40.74 16.02
C VAL A 27 -15.41 41.09 15.88
N THR A 28 -15.75 42.38 15.95
CA THR A 28 -17.14 42.86 15.82
C THR A 28 -17.68 42.60 14.42
N LYS A 29 -16.86 42.83 13.37
CA LYS A 29 -17.25 42.66 11.96
C LYS A 29 -17.49 41.20 11.57
N ARG A 30 -16.64 40.28 12.04
CA ARG A 30 -16.65 38.86 11.62
C ARG A 30 -17.32 37.92 12.62
N GLY A 31 -17.62 38.37 13.84
CA GLY A 31 -18.36 37.61 14.85
C GLY A 31 -17.58 36.43 15.44
N PHE A 32 -16.25 36.45 15.40
CA PHE A 32 -15.40 35.43 16.01
C PHE A 32 -14.85 35.89 17.36
N ALA A 33 -14.59 34.94 18.27
CA ALA A 33 -14.02 35.24 19.57
C ALA A 33 -12.67 35.98 19.44
N ARG A 34 -12.45 36.98 20.31
CA ARG A 34 -11.23 37.81 20.33
C ARG A 34 -9.95 36.99 20.39
N SER A 35 -9.93 35.91 21.18
CA SER A 35 -8.79 34.98 21.29
C SER A 35 -8.44 34.32 19.97
N THR A 36 -9.44 34.01 19.13
CA THR A 36 -9.24 33.39 17.82
C THR A 36 -8.68 34.40 16.83
N ILE A 37 -9.29 35.59 16.73
CA ILE A 37 -8.78 36.66 15.86
C ILE A 37 -7.36 37.06 16.25
N GLN A 38 -7.08 37.25 17.54
CA GLN A 38 -5.73 37.60 18.01
C GLN A 38 -4.69 36.55 17.64
N LYS A 39 -5.02 35.26 17.79
CA LYS A 39 -4.14 34.16 17.37
C LYS A 39 -3.81 34.25 15.88
N TYR A 40 -4.81 34.46 15.01
CA TYR A 40 -4.57 34.58 13.57
C TYR A 40 -3.89 35.90 13.19
N CYS A 41 -4.21 37.03 13.84
CA CYS A 41 -3.45 38.29 13.70
C CYS A 41 -1.94 38.04 13.94
N ASN A 42 -1.60 37.29 14.99
CA ASN A 42 -0.21 36.96 15.31
C ASN A 42 0.41 36.03 14.26
N LEU A 43 -0.33 34.98 13.82
CA LEU A 43 0.16 34.08 12.77
C LEU A 43 0.42 34.82 11.45
N PHE A 44 -0.45 35.75 11.05
CA PHE A 44 -0.28 36.55 9.84
C PHE A 44 0.92 37.50 9.95
N LYS A 45 1.14 38.14 11.12
CA LYS A 45 2.32 38.98 11.37
C LYS A 45 3.64 38.21 11.34
N SER A 46 3.63 36.96 11.83
CA SER A 46 4.81 36.11 11.86
C SER A 46 5.00 35.28 10.57
N GLU A 47 4.17 35.49 9.53
CA GLU A 47 4.19 34.73 8.28
C GLU A 47 4.12 33.19 8.45
N ILE A 48 3.56 32.73 9.58
CA ILE A 48 3.45 31.30 9.87
C ILE A 48 2.22 30.73 9.12
N PRO A 49 2.31 29.50 8.56
CA PRO A 49 1.17 28.85 7.94
C PRO A 49 -0.05 28.82 8.86
N THR A 50 -1.18 29.31 8.35
CA THR A 50 -2.47 29.34 9.05
C THR A 50 -3.25 28.03 8.90
N SER A 51 -2.67 27.06 8.18
CA SER A 51 -3.20 25.72 8.06
C SER A 51 -3.16 25.01 9.42
N ARG A 52 -4.12 24.10 9.62
CA ARG A 52 -4.15 23.30 10.84
C ARG A 52 -2.96 22.34 10.83
N LYS A 53 -2.15 22.36 11.89
CA LYS A 53 -1.12 21.35 12.09
C LYS A 53 -1.77 19.98 12.24
N TYR A 54 -1.25 18.98 11.53
CA TYR A 54 -1.65 17.60 11.72
C TYR A 54 -1.31 17.17 13.15
N GLY A 55 -2.28 16.54 13.82
CA GLY A 55 -2.03 15.93 15.13
C GLY A 55 -1.12 14.70 14.98
N SER A 56 -0.39 14.35 16.03
CA SER A 56 0.46 13.15 16.09
C SER A 56 -0.31 11.84 15.94
N GLY A 57 -1.63 11.86 16.21
CA GLY A 57 -2.48 10.68 16.13
C GLY A 57 -2.14 9.63 17.18
N ARG A 58 -2.70 8.42 17.02
CA ARG A 58 -2.46 7.29 17.92
C ARG A 58 -1.13 6.62 17.58
N ILE A 59 -0.31 6.35 18.60
CA ILE A 59 0.94 5.62 18.47
C ILE A 59 0.67 4.20 17.92
N SER A 60 1.46 3.79 16.93
CA SER A 60 1.40 2.47 16.31
C SER A 60 1.86 1.38 17.30
N LYS A 61 1.16 0.26 17.36
CA LYS A 61 1.62 -0.95 18.08
C LYS A 61 2.85 -1.60 17.43
N ILE A 62 3.04 -1.38 16.13
CA ILE A 62 4.18 -1.91 15.37
C ILE A 62 5.32 -0.92 15.46
N THR A 63 6.42 -1.34 16.08
CA THR A 63 7.69 -0.61 16.16
C THR A 63 8.51 -0.74 14.88
N PHE A 64 9.60 0.01 14.77
CA PHE A 64 10.50 -0.05 13.62
C PHE A 64 11.17 -1.43 13.49
N ASP A 65 11.65 -2.00 14.59
CA ASP A 65 12.30 -3.33 14.60
C ASP A 65 11.36 -4.44 14.17
N MET A 66 10.09 -4.37 14.57
CA MET A 66 9.06 -5.30 14.10
C MET A 66 8.84 -5.19 12.59
N LYS A 67 8.88 -3.98 12.01
CA LYS A 67 8.76 -3.80 10.55
C LYS A 67 9.92 -4.46 9.82
N ILE A 68 11.16 -4.27 10.30
CA ILE A 68 12.35 -4.91 9.75
C ILE A 68 12.19 -6.43 9.82
N TYR A 69 11.76 -6.95 10.96
CA TYR A 69 11.56 -8.38 11.14
C TYR A 69 10.48 -8.95 10.21
N ILE A 70 9.33 -8.27 10.06
CA ILE A 70 8.28 -8.66 9.11
C ILE A 70 8.82 -8.70 7.68
N LYS A 71 9.60 -7.69 7.29
CA LYS A 71 10.19 -7.61 5.96
C LYS A 71 11.16 -8.78 5.72
N SER A 72 12.04 -9.06 6.68
CA SER A 72 12.96 -10.20 6.63
C SER A 72 12.25 -11.55 6.51
N LEU A 73 11.17 -11.76 7.27
CA LEU A 73 10.35 -12.97 7.18
C LEU A 73 9.76 -13.16 5.77
N TYR A 74 9.25 -12.07 5.19
CA TYR A 74 8.71 -12.07 3.84
C TYR A 74 9.78 -12.31 2.77
N GLU A 75 10.95 -11.68 2.90
CA GLU A 75 12.06 -11.85 1.94
C GLU A 75 12.62 -13.29 1.97
N SER A 76 12.59 -13.93 3.14
CA SER A 76 12.98 -15.33 3.28
C SER A 76 11.96 -16.29 2.67
N ASN A 77 10.66 -15.98 2.76
CA ASN A 77 9.59 -16.77 2.17
C ASN A 77 8.42 -15.88 1.73
N SER A 78 8.27 -15.66 0.42
CA SER A 78 7.20 -14.82 -0.15
C SER A 78 5.79 -15.42 0.01
N PHE A 79 5.69 -16.72 0.30
CA PHE A 79 4.44 -17.43 0.51
C PHE A 79 3.96 -17.41 1.96
N ILE A 80 4.73 -16.81 2.87
CA ILE A 80 4.36 -16.76 4.29
C ILE A 80 3.02 -16.02 4.47
N THR A 81 2.14 -16.61 5.26
CA THR A 81 0.82 -16.04 5.49
C THR A 81 0.88 -14.93 6.54
N SER A 82 -0.06 -13.99 6.46
CA SER A 82 -0.15 -12.92 7.48
C SER A 82 -0.46 -13.45 8.88
N LEU A 83 -1.05 -14.64 8.99
CA LEU A 83 -1.30 -15.30 10.27
C LEU A 83 -0.02 -15.87 10.86
N GLU A 84 0.80 -16.55 10.05
CA GLU A 84 2.11 -17.06 10.48
C GLU A 84 3.04 -15.94 10.91
N ILE A 85 3.11 -14.84 10.13
CA ILE A 85 3.88 -13.66 10.53
C ILE A 85 3.41 -13.15 11.90
N SER A 86 2.09 -13.10 12.12
CA SER A 86 1.54 -12.64 13.40
C SER A 86 1.98 -13.51 14.58
N LYS A 87 1.97 -14.85 14.41
CA LYS A 87 2.45 -15.80 15.42
C LYS A 87 3.94 -15.61 15.68
N LYS A 88 4.76 -15.50 14.64
CA LYS A 88 6.21 -15.26 14.78
C LYS A 88 6.55 -13.95 15.49
N ILE A 89 5.74 -12.90 15.30
CA ILE A 89 5.91 -11.64 16.05
C ILE A 89 5.53 -11.83 17.52
N GLU A 90 4.43 -12.53 17.79
CA GLU A 90 3.99 -12.82 19.15
C GLU A 90 5.07 -13.63 19.90
N GLU A 91 5.65 -14.65 19.27
CA GLU A 91 6.74 -15.46 19.81
C GLU A 91 8.01 -14.63 20.10
N LYS A 92 8.38 -13.71 19.21
CA LYS A 92 9.65 -12.97 19.32
C LYS A 92 9.57 -11.72 20.20
N PHE A 93 8.45 -10.99 20.14
CA PHE A 93 8.29 -9.69 20.79
C PHE A 93 7.24 -9.70 21.91
N ASN A 94 6.61 -10.84 22.17
CA ASN A 94 5.54 -11.01 23.17
C ASN A 94 4.38 -10.02 22.99
N ILE A 95 4.10 -9.64 21.73
CA ILE A 95 3.06 -8.68 21.39
C ILE A 95 2.10 -9.31 20.39
N LYS A 96 0.83 -9.40 20.81
CA LYS A 96 -0.24 -9.91 19.97
C LYS A 96 -0.68 -8.87 18.94
N ILE A 97 -0.50 -9.23 17.67
CA ILE A 97 -0.91 -8.41 16.52
C ILE A 97 -2.07 -9.10 15.81
N SER A 98 -2.92 -8.31 15.13
CA SER A 98 -3.99 -8.86 14.30
C SER A 98 -3.49 -9.15 12.88
N ARG A 99 -4.00 -10.21 12.24
CA ARG A 99 -3.74 -10.52 10.82
C ARG A 99 -3.95 -9.29 9.91
N PRO A 100 -5.05 -8.50 10.03
CA PRO A 100 -5.22 -7.28 9.25
C PRO A 100 -4.08 -6.26 9.43
N THR A 101 -3.56 -6.10 10.64
CA THR A 101 -2.45 -5.17 10.90
C THR A 101 -1.20 -5.60 10.12
N VAL A 102 -0.86 -6.89 10.14
CA VAL A 102 0.26 -7.43 9.35
C VAL A 102 0.03 -7.20 7.85
N SER A 103 -1.18 -7.48 7.36
CA SER A 103 -1.53 -7.27 5.95
C SER A 103 -1.38 -5.81 5.50
N ARG A 104 -1.78 -4.85 6.35
CA ARG A 104 -1.58 -3.41 6.10
C ARG A 104 -0.12 -3.04 6.08
N THR A 105 0.68 -3.57 7.02
CA THR A 105 2.14 -3.34 7.05
C THR A 105 2.81 -3.84 5.78
N LEU A 106 2.47 -5.04 5.31
CA LEU A 106 2.99 -5.57 4.05
C LEU A 106 2.56 -4.72 2.84
N LYS A 107 1.32 -4.24 2.82
CA LYS A 107 0.85 -3.30 1.78
C LYS A 107 1.61 -1.98 1.81
N ASN A 108 1.91 -1.47 3.00
CA ASN A 108 2.70 -0.24 3.18
C ASN A 108 4.16 -0.40 2.72
N PHE A 109 4.68 -1.63 2.65
CA PHE A 109 5.95 -1.92 1.99
C PHE A 109 5.86 -1.91 0.45
N GLY A 110 4.68 -1.72 -0.13
CA GLY A 110 4.46 -1.75 -1.58
C GLY A 110 4.20 -3.15 -2.15
N LEU A 111 3.94 -4.15 -1.30
CA LEU A 111 3.67 -5.52 -1.75
C LEU A 111 2.23 -5.66 -2.25
N LEU A 112 2.09 -6.24 -3.43
CA LEU A 112 0.80 -6.59 -4.04
C LEU A 112 0.48 -8.06 -3.79
N THR A 113 -0.81 -8.37 -3.61
CA THR A 113 -1.28 -9.75 -3.41
C THR A 113 -1.81 -10.30 -4.73
N LYS A 114 -1.37 -11.48 -5.14
CA LYS A 114 -1.83 -12.16 -6.37
C LYS A 114 -1.85 -13.68 -6.17
N ILE A 115 -2.59 -14.37 -7.03
CA ILE A 115 -2.57 -15.83 -7.08
C ILE A 115 -1.23 -16.29 -7.68
N ALA A 116 -0.55 -17.18 -6.98
CA ALA A 116 0.70 -17.78 -7.46
C ALA A 116 0.43 -18.67 -8.67
N VAL A 117 1.30 -18.58 -9.68
CA VAL A 117 1.18 -19.40 -10.89
C VAL A 117 1.83 -20.76 -10.61
N LYS A 118 1.07 -21.83 -10.79
CA LYS A 118 1.63 -23.19 -10.70
C LYS A 118 2.43 -23.48 -11.96
N LYS A 119 3.73 -23.67 -11.82
CA LYS A 119 4.61 -24.10 -12.92
C LYS A 119 5.19 -25.48 -12.63
N PRO A 120 5.31 -26.36 -13.64
CA PRO A 120 6.02 -27.62 -13.46
C PRO A 120 7.48 -27.32 -13.14
N LEU A 121 8.03 -28.03 -12.15
CA LEU A 121 9.45 -27.93 -11.83
C LEU A 121 10.25 -28.59 -12.95
N LEU A 122 10.95 -27.78 -13.74
CA LEU A 122 11.79 -28.27 -14.83
C LEU A 122 13.22 -28.49 -14.34
N ARG A 123 13.78 -29.67 -14.64
CA ARG A 123 15.22 -29.91 -14.48
C ARG A 123 16.00 -29.08 -15.49
N PRO A 124 17.24 -28.65 -15.20
CA PRO A 124 18.06 -27.84 -16.13
C PRO A 124 18.18 -28.47 -17.53
N ILE A 125 18.36 -29.79 -17.60
CA ILE A 125 18.42 -30.53 -18.86
C ILE A 125 17.12 -30.43 -19.68
N ASN A 126 15.96 -30.42 -19.03
CA ASN A 126 14.66 -30.30 -19.69
C ASN A 126 14.41 -28.87 -20.17
N ILE A 127 14.94 -27.86 -19.49
CA ILE A 127 14.89 -26.46 -19.94
C ILE A 127 15.64 -26.34 -21.28
N VAL A 128 16.86 -26.87 -21.35
CA VAL A 128 17.67 -26.85 -22.59
C VAL A 128 16.98 -27.61 -23.72
N LYS A 129 16.46 -28.81 -23.44
CA LYS A 129 15.72 -29.59 -24.46
C LYS A 129 14.49 -28.84 -24.98
N ARG A 130 13.69 -28.25 -24.09
CA ARG A 130 12.51 -27.46 -24.48
C ARG A 130 12.91 -26.24 -25.31
N PHE A 131 13.99 -25.55 -24.93
CA PHE A 131 14.49 -24.40 -25.68
C PHE A 131 14.90 -24.79 -27.11
N LYS A 132 15.72 -25.83 -27.27
CA LYS A 132 16.14 -26.33 -28.60
C LYS A 132 14.95 -26.79 -29.45
N ILE A 133 13.98 -27.47 -28.85
CA ILE A 133 12.74 -27.83 -29.53
C ILE A 133 12.05 -26.55 -30.02
N SER A 134 11.84 -25.56 -29.15
CA SER A 134 11.20 -24.30 -29.54
C SER A 134 11.94 -23.60 -30.68
N GLU A 135 13.27 -23.59 -30.70
CA GLU A 135 14.07 -23.05 -31.81
C GLU A 135 13.79 -23.77 -33.14
N ASN A 136 13.71 -25.10 -33.12
CA ASN A 136 13.39 -25.89 -34.32
C ASN A 136 11.99 -25.61 -34.87
N PHE A 137 11.03 -25.26 -34.00
CA PHE A 137 9.66 -24.90 -34.39
C PHE A 137 9.50 -23.40 -34.70
N LEU A 138 10.50 -22.57 -34.36
CA LEU A 138 10.48 -21.13 -34.60
C LEU A 138 10.66 -20.86 -36.11
N GLY A 139 9.70 -20.16 -36.72
CA GLY A 139 9.72 -19.88 -38.16
C GLY A 139 9.09 -20.96 -39.05
N MET A 140 8.40 -21.94 -38.46
CA MET A 140 7.62 -22.92 -39.21
C MET A 140 6.54 -22.24 -40.08
N LYS A 141 6.42 -22.65 -41.35
CA LYS A 141 5.42 -22.11 -42.29
C LYS A 141 4.00 -22.46 -41.85
N ASN A 142 3.06 -21.55 -42.13
CA ASN A 142 1.63 -21.73 -41.83
C ASN A 142 1.03 -23.00 -42.45
N GLU A 143 1.48 -23.40 -43.64
CA GLU A 143 1.02 -24.63 -44.31
C GLU A 143 1.38 -25.89 -43.52
N THR A 144 2.55 -25.92 -42.89
CA THR A 144 3.01 -27.02 -42.04
C THR A 144 2.19 -27.08 -40.76
N LEU A 145 1.91 -25.92 -40.14
CA LEU A 145 1.07 -25.84 -38.93
C LEU A 145 -0.34 -26.39 -39.16
N LYS A 146 -0.93 -26.15 -40.35
CA LYS A 146 -2.26 -26.68 -40.72
C LYS A 146 -2.33 -28.21 -40.76
N ARG A 147 -1.18 -28.89 -40.91
CA ARG A 147 -1.10 -30.36 -40.95
C ARG A 147 -0.90 -31.00 -39.57
N ILE A 148 -0.61 -30.20 -38.53
CA ILE A 148 -0.32 -30.71 -37.19
C ILE A 148 -1.63 -30.84 -36.41
N ILE A 149 -1.91 -32.04 -35.90
CA ILE A 149 -3.02 -32.30 -34.99
C ILE A 149 -2.43 -32.55 -33.60
N PHE A 150 -2.83 -31.74 -32.62
CA PHE A 150 -2.46 -31.93 -31.22
C PHE A 150 -3.54 -32.75 -30.51
N THR A 151 -3.11 -33.71 -29.69
CA THR A 151 -4.00 -34.49 -28.81
C THR A 151 -3.43 -34.47 -27.40
N ASP A 152 -4.30 -34.29 -26.41
CA ASP A 152 -3.94 -34.37 -24.99
C ASP A 152 -5.18 -34.81 -24.17
N LYS A 153 -4.97 -35.28 -22.94
CA LYS A 153 -6.03 -35.65 -22.01
C LYS A 153 -6.10 -34.63 -20.88
N THR A 154 -7.28 -34.07 -20.66
CA THR A 154 -7.54 -33.13 -19.57
C THR A 154 -8.30 -33.80 -18.43
N LYS A 155 -8.05 -33.34 -17.21
CA LYS A 155 -8.77 -33.76 -16.01
C LYS A 155 -10.02 -32.89 -15.82
N PHE A 156 -11.16 -33.52 -15.51
CA PHE A 156 -12.38 -32.83 -15.08
C PHE A 156 -12.66 -33.15 -13.61
N ASN A 157 -12.69 -32.12 -12.76
CA ASN A 157 -13.00 -32.27 -11.34
C ASN A 157 -14.52 -32.12 -11.13
N LEU A 158 -15.20 -33.16 -10.65
CA LEU A 158 -16.65 -33.11 -10.32
C LEU A 158 -16.89 -32.43 -8.98
N PHE A 159 -15.97 -32.64 -8.03
CA PHE A 159 -15.99 -32.04 -6.70
C PHE A 159 -14.59 -31.52 -6.36
N ASN A 160 -14.52 -30.39 -5.65
CA ASN A 160 -13.32 -29.65 -5.25
C ASN A 160 -12.56 -28.96 -6.40
N SER A 161 -11.81 -27.91 -6.03
CA SER A 161 -10.89 -27.21 -6.92
C SER A 161 -9.44 -27.60 -6.62
N ASP A 162 -8.55 -27.42 -7.59
CA ASP A 162 -7.12 -27.71 -7.41
C ASP A 162 -6.43 -26.75 -6.41
N GLY A 163 -7.16 -25.79 -5.83
CA GLY A 163 -6.68 -24.85 -4.83
C GLY A 163 -5.85 -23.70 -5.42
N ALA A 164 -6.03 -22.52 -4.84
CA ALA A 164 -5.25 -21.32 -5.16
C ALA A 164 -4.42 -20.90 -3.94
N GLN A 165 -3.16 -20.57 -4.18
CA GLN A 165 -2.30 -19.99 -3.16
C GLN A 165 -2.05 -18.52 -3.48
N TYR A 166 -2.23 -17.66 -2.49
CA TYR A 166 -1.93 -16.24 -2.63
C TYR A 166 -0.50 -15.97 -2.21
N VAL A 167 0.22 -15.23 -3.04
CA VAL A 167 1.57 -14.76 -2.80
C VAL A 167 1.58 -13.24 -2.80
N ARG A 168 2.52 -12.66 -2.07
CA ARG A 168 2.78 -11.22 -2.13
C ARG A 168 4.08 -10.96 -2.88
N TYR A 169 4.14 -9.91 -3.70
CA TYR A 169 5.33 -9.57 -4.50
C TYR A 169 5.48 -8.06 -4.68
N TYR A 170 6.71 -7.63 -4.95
CA TYR A 170 6.98 -6.25 -5.36
C TYR A 170 6.59 -6.07 -6.83
N PRO A 171 5.88 -4.98 -7.19
CA PRO A 171 5.59 -4.69 -8.60
C PRO A 171 6.89 -4.63 -9.41
N GLY A 172 6.89 -5.20 -10.61
CA GLY A 172 8.06 -5.28 -11.49
C GLY A 172 9.01 -6.44 -11.24
N LYS A 173 8.96 -7.10 -10.07
CA LYS A 173 9.66 -8.37 -9.86
C LYS A 173 8.86 -9.47 -10.55
N GLY A 174 9.43 -10.13 -11.55
CA GLY A 174 8.78 -11.20 -12.31
C GLY A 174 8.10 -12.20 -11.38
N MET A 175 6.87 -12.59 -11.72
CA MET A 175 6.08 -13.48 -10.89
C MET A 175 6.81 -14.83 -10.74
N ILE A 176 6.94 -15.30 -9.50
CA ILE A 176 7.46 -16.65 -9.19
C ILE A 176 6.41 -17.68 -9.58
#